data_AF-A0A5C7BMB2-F1
#
_entry.id   AF-A0A5C7BMB2-F1
#
_cell.length_a   1.000
_cell.length_b   1.000
_cell.length_c   1.000
_cell.angle_alpha   90.00
_cell.angle_beta   90.00
_cell.angle_gamma   90.00
#
_symmetry.space_group_name_H-M   'P 1'
#
loop_
_entity.id
_entity.type
_entity.pdbx_description
1 polymer ?
#
loop_
_entity_poly.entity_id
_entity_poly.type
_entity_poly.pdbx_seq_one_letter_code
_entity_poly.pdbx_strand_id
1 'polypeptide(L)' 'MSELTLTEPEVLTGHTDVICSTSIERIVTGRNAALTQIEALIRQLDDISTLTRSIGGKTALDWAMKQDFRCGCWL' A
#
# COMPACT_ATOMS: atom_id res chain seq x y z
N MET A 1 -5.10 -22.01 26.83
CA MET A 1 -4.33 -21.98 25.58
C MET A 1 -4.41 -20.56 25.06
N SER A 2 -3.34 -19.78 25.19
CA SER A 2 -3.34 -18.41 24.68
C SER A 2 -3.27 -18.43 23.16
N GLU A 3 -4.28 -17.88 22.50
CA GLU A 3 -4.20 -17.47 21.10
C GLU A 3 -3.04 -16.48 20.97
N LEU A 4 -1.94 -16.95 20.41
CA LEU A 4 -0.83 -16.10 20.02
C LEU A 4 -1.21 -15.49 18.66
N THR A 5 -1.91 -14.36 18.69
CA THR A 5 -2.16 -13.53 17.50
C THR A 5 -0.84 -12.89 17.08
N LEU A 6 -0.03 -13.64 16.32
CA LEU A 6 1.19 -13.14 15.69
C LEU A 6 0.82 -12.39 14.41
N THR A 7 0.52 -11.10 14.55
CA THR A 7 0.31 -10.17 13.43
C THR A 7 1.62 -9.74 12.75
N GLU A 8 2.78 -10.10 13.29
CA GLU A 8 4.10 -9.71 12.78
C GLU A 8 4.89 -10.93 12.29
N PRO A 9 5.53 -10.89 11.11
CA PRO A 9 6.33 -12.00 10.59
C PRO A 9 7.58 -12.21 11.45
N GLU A 10 7.63 -13.34 12.17
CA GLU A 10 8.77 -13.71 13.00
C GLU A 10 9.97 -14.13 12.13
N VAL A 11 11.04 -13.34 12.18
CA VAL A 11 12.29 -13.61 11.47
C VAL A 11 13.13 -14.61 12.27
N LEU A 12 13.22 -15.85 11.78
CA LEU A 12 14.03 -16.91 12.39
C LEU A 12 15.52 -16.75 12.00
N THR A 13 16.28 -16.00 12.81
CA THR A 13 17.72 -15.75 12.61
C THR A 13 18.67 -16.54 13.52
N GLY A 14 18.22 -17.63 14.15
CA GLY A 14 19.06 -18.47 15.03
C GLY A 14 19.70 -19.68 14.33
N HIS A 15 20.78 -20.23 14.91
CA HIS A 15 21.34 -21.54 14.51
C HIS A 15 20.31 -22.64 14.80
N THR A 16 19.54 -22.97 13.77
CA THR A 16 18.44 -23.93 13.85
C THR A 16 18.91 -25.23 13.23
N ASP A 17 19.41 -26.16 14.04
CA ASP A 17 19.92 -27.44 13.55
C ASP A 17 18.82 -28.30 12.89
N VAL A 18 17.55 -28.07 13.24
CA VAL A 18 16.37 -28.69 12.61
C VAL A 18 15.19 -27.72 12.63
N ILE A 19 14.65 -27.37 11.47
CA ILE A 19 13.38 -26.64 11.37
C ILE A 19 12.24 -27.67 11.27
N CYS A 20 11.30 -27.65 12.22
CA CYS A 20 10.12 -28.50 12.21
C CYS A 20 9.15 -28.11 11.08
N SER A 21 8.40 -29.08 10.54
CA SER A 21 7.38 -28.85 9.50
C SER A 21 6.35 -27.79 9.91
N THR A 22 5.92 -27.78 11.18
CA THR A 22 4.99 -26.78 11.73
C THR A 22 5.54 -25.35 11.63
N SER A 23 6.84 -25.17 11.86
CA SER A 23 7.48 -23.86 11.71
C SER A 23 7.50 -23.42 10.25
N ILE A 24 7.72 -24.35 9.31
CA ILE A 24 7.66 -24.08 7.87
C ILE A 24 6.23 -23.69 7.47
N GLU A 25 5.22 -24.43 7.90
CA GLU A 25 3.80 -24.14 7.61
C GLU A 25 3.41 -22.73 8.09
N ARG A 26 3.82 -22.35 9.30
CA ARG A 26 3.59 -21.01 9.85
C ARG A 26 4.26 -19.91 9.02
N ILE A 27 5.52 -20.11 8.61
CA ILE A 27 6.26 -19.16 7.76
C ILE A 27 5.60 -19.02 6.39
N VAL A 28 5.25 -20.14 5.74
CA VAL A 28 4.61 -20.15 4.42
C VAL A 28 3.26 -19.44 4.49
N THR A 29 2.47 -19.72 5.51
CA THR A 29 1.17 -19.06 5.72
C THR A 29 1.32 -17.56 5.91
N GLY A 30 2.25 -17.13 6.78
CA GLY A 30 2.53 -15.71 7.01
C GLY A 30 3.01 -14.98 5.74
N ARG A 31 3.90 -15.60 4.97
CA ARG A 31 4.37 -15.06 3.69
C ARG A 31 3.26 -14.94 2.65
N ASN A 32 2.40 -15.95 2.53
CA ASN A 32 1.26 -15.91 1.61
C ASN A 32 0.28 -14.80 1.99
N ALA A 33 0.00 -14.63 3.29
CA ALA A 33 -0.83 -13.53 3.77
C ALA A 33 -0.22 -12.15 3.47
N ALA A 34 1.10 -11.98 3.63
CA ALA A 34 1.81 -10.75 3.28
C ALA A 34 1.77 -10.47 1.77
N LEU A 35 1.95 -11.50 0.93
CA LEU A 35 1.86 -11.36 -0.53
C LEU A 35 0.47 -10.90 -0.97
N THR A 36 -0.60 -11.47 -0.42
CA THR A 36 -1.98 -11.03 -0.70
C THR A 36 -2.21 -9.57 -0.32
N GLN A 37 -1.66 -9.12 0.82
CA GLN A 37 -1.75 -7.71 1.24
C GLN A 37 -0.99 -6.78 0.30
N ILE A 38 0.23 -7.16 -0.12
CA ILE A 38 1.03 -6.39 -1.09
C ILE A 38 0.29 -6.26 -2.42
N GLU A 39 -0.30 -7.36 -2.92
CA GLU A 39 -1.08 -7.35 -4.15
C GLU A 39 -2.29 -6.39 -4.05
N ALA A 40 -2.98 -6.38 -2.92
CA ALA A 40 -4.09 -5.46 -2.67
C ALA A 40 -3.61 -3.99 -2.68
N LEU A 41 -2.48 -3.69 -2.05
CA LEU A 41 -1.89 -2.34 -2.04
C LEU A 41 -1.46 -1.89 -3.44
N ILE A 42 -0.88 -2.79 -4.25
CA ILE A 42 -0.51 -2.48 -5.64
C ILE A 42 -1.74 -2.12 -6.46
N ARG A 43 -2.85 -2.87 -6.33
CA ARG A 43 -4.11 -2.55 -7.00
C ARG A 43 -4.66 -1.19 -6.58
N GLN A 44 -4.68 -0.91 -5.27
CA GLN A 44 -5.12 0.39 -4.77
C GLN A 44 -4.25 1.54 -5.30
N LEU A 45 -2.93 1.33 -5.40
CA LEU A 45 -2.02 2.34 -5.95
C LEU A 45 -2.28 2.57 -7.45
N ASP A 46 -2.58 1.53 -8.21
CA ASP A 46 -2.94 1.63 -9.63
C ASP A 46 -4.27 2.38 -9.83
N ASP A 47 -5.27 2.10 -9.00
CA ASP A 47 -6.54 2.82 -8.99
C ASP A 47 -6.32 4.32 -8.70
N ILE A 48 -5.53 4.65 -7.67
CA ILE A 48 -5.17 6.04 -7.35
C ILE A 48 -4.41 6.70 -8.49
N SER A 49 -3.47 5.99 -9.12
CA SER A 49 -2.72 6.49 -10.28
C SER A 49 -3.65 6.82 -11.45
N THR A 50 -4.62 5.94 -11.71
CA THR A 50 -5.65 6.12 -12.73
C THR A 50 -6.56 7.31 -12.42
N LEU A 51 -7.02 7.44 -11.17
CA LEU A 51 -7.82 8.59 -10.71
C LEU A 51 -7.04 9.90 -10.78
N THR A 52 -5.77 9.90 -10.38
CA THR A 52 -4.91 11.10 -10.45
C THR A 52 -4.69 11.51 -11.89
N ARG A 53 -4.47 10.54 -12.78
CA ARG A 53 -4.39 10.77 -14.24
C ARG A 53 -5.70 11.33 -14.79
N SER A 54 -6.85 10.85 -14.34
CA SER A 54 -8.16 11.33 -14.80
C SER A 54 -8.50 12.74 -14.27
N ILE A 55 -7.99 13.12 -13.10
CA ILE A 55 -8.06 14.50 -12.56
C ILE A 55 -7.14 15.44 -13.36
N GLY A 56 -5.96 14.96 -13.76
CA GLY A 56 -4.87 15.75 -14.35
C GLY A 56 -4.73 15.69 -15.88
N GLY A 57 -5.76 15.30 -16.62
CA GLY A 57 -5.80 15.37 -18.10
C GLY A 57 -6.20 16.75 -18.63
N LYS A 58 -5.77 17.82 -17.96
CA LYS A 58 -6.08 19.22 -18.32
C LYS A 58 -4.78 20.00 -18.27
N THR A 59 -4.48 20.72 -19.34
CA THR A 59 -3.24 21.50 -19.50
C THR A 59 -3.15 22.56 -18.38
N ALA A 60 -1.96 23.05 -18.05
CA ALA A 60 -1.82 24.16 -17.10
C ALA A 60 -2.71 25.37 -17.46
N LEU A 61 -3.05 25.52 -18.76
CA LEU A 61 -4.03 26.48 -19.28
C LEU A 61 -5.47 26.21 -18.82
N ASP A 62 -5.89 24.95 -18.68
CA ASP A 62 -7.21 24.56 -18.19
C ASP A 62 -7.36 24.77 -16.67
N TRP A 63 -6.25 24.79 -15.94
CA TRP A 63 -6.18 25.15 -14.52
C TRP A 63 -6.01 26.65 -14.30
N ALA A 64 -5.26 27.31 -15.19
CA ALA A 64 -5.12 28.74 -15.24
C ALA A 64 -6.37 29.37 -15.87
N MET A 65 -7.26 29.82 -14.99
CA MET A 65 -8.21 30.91 -15.26
C MET A 65 -9.54 30.49 -15.91
N LYS A 66 -10.52 30.20 -15.05
CA LYS A 66 -11.80 30.90 -15.20
C LYS A 66 -11.45 32.39 -15.16
N GLN A 67 -11.45 33.06 -16.31
CA GLN A 67 -10.95 34.44 -16.52
C GLN A 67 -11.56 35.50 -15.58
N ASP A 68 -12.55 35.14 -14.76
CA ASP A 68 -13.25 36.03 -13.84
C ASP A 68 -12.89 35.85 -12.36
N PHE A 69 -12.01 34.93 -11.96
CA PHE A 69 -11.52 34.93 -10.57
C PHE A 69 -10.41 35.96 -10.40
N ARG A 70 -10.78 37.24 -10.50
CA ARG A 70 -10.02 38.33 -9.91
C ARG A 70 -9.85 37.96 -8.43
N CYS A 71 -8.65 37.61 -7.94
CA CYS A 71 -8.38 37.86 -6.53
C CYS A 71 -8.57 39.37 -6.40
N GLY A 72 -9.68 39.78 -5.80
CA GLY A 72 -9.83 41.11 -5.26
C GLY A 72 -8.79 41.23 -4.17
N CYS A 73 -7.56 41.53 -4.57
CA CYS A 73 -6.48 41.81 -3.67
C CYS A 73 -6.56 43.31 -3.39
N TRP A 74 -7.34 43.58 -2.32
CA TRP A 74 -7.30 44.71 -1.39
C TRP A 74 -6.40 45.88 -1.76
N LEU A 75 -7.03 47.02 -2.04
CA LEU A 75 -6.48 48.35 -1.74
C LEU A 75 -6.25 48.48 -0.22
#